data_AF-A0A961IB15-F1
#
_entry.id   AF-A0A961IB15-F1
#
_cell.length_a   1.000
_cell.length_b   1.000
_cell.length_c   1.000
_cell.angle_alpha   90.00
_cell.angle_beta   90.00
_cell.angle_gamma   90.00
#
_symmetry.space_group_name_H-M   'P 1'
#
loop_
_entity.id
_entity.type
_entity.pdbx_description
1 polymer ?
#
loop_
_entity_poly.entity_id
_entity_poly.type
_entity_poly.pdbx_seq_one_letter_code
_entity_poly.pdbx_strand_id
1 'polypeptide(L)'
;HIDLAVHSYKDLDMQSHPDTEICSVLPRADRRDVLLIKKSALQNPPIESLLIYTSSPRRMYNLQRILPRLLPKRLRTARLTFEPMRGNIQTRLRKFMQADGHGFVLAKAALDRLLAPLFPESSNHPEAMSSYSEFRSLRAEIRAILRENEFMCLPLTENPCAPAQGALAVEFRKTDEGIRALVEWIQNATVEHSVRTERSVLAQYGGGCHQKIGVVHFAVGHDRQALVARGMSDAGEVIERTEIQLHADAQSKGGEADASEIRNMESGAPVERNTAPAKSFADNAEVGLLENDSAGALATTGRFAGLVAADLDVWVKLAEQDFWIHAGNELIIDEKRSA
;
A
#
# COMPACT_ATOMS: atom_id res chain seq x y z
N HIS A 1 24.39 20.18 -14.70
CA HIS A 1 25.35 19.66 -13.69
C HIS A 1 24.86 18.39 -12.98
N ILE A 2 23.85 17.68 -13.49
CA ILE A 2 23.42 16.37 -12.96
C ILE A 2 23.36 15.37 -14.11
N ASP A 3 23.66 14.11 -13.84
CA ASP A 3 23.67 13.04 -14.87
C ASP A 3 22.43 12.16 -14.79
N LEU A 4 21.90 11.98 -13.57
CA LEU A 4 20.64 11.31 -13.30
C LEU A 4 19.92 11.95 -12.12
N ALA A 5 18.61 11.77 -12.06
CA ALA A 5 17.78 12.12 -10.92
C ALA A 5 16.93 10.92 -10.49
N VAL A 6 16.75 10.75 -9.17
CA VAL A 6 15.96 9.65 -8.60
C VAL A 6 14.68 10.20 -8.01
N HIS A 7 13.55 9.64 -8.42
CA HIS A 7 12.22 10.12 -8.06
C HIS A 7 11.39 9.01 -7.44
N SER A 8 10.47 9.40 -6.55
CA SER A 8 9.29 8.57 -6.32
C SER A 8 8.41 8.66 -7.57
N TYR A 9 8.18 7.54 -8.25
CA TYR A 9 7.57 7.58 -9.59
C TYR A 9 6.15 8.17 -9.57
N LYS A 10 5.40 7.98 -8.49
CA LYS A 10 4.07 8.59 -8.33
C LYS A 10 4.06 10.14 -8.39
N ASP A 11 5.20 10.78 -8.14
CA ASP A 11 5.33 12.24 -8.13
C ASP A 11 5.77 12.78 -9.49
N LEU A 12 6.05 11.90 -10.47
CA LEU A 12 6.41 12.29 -11.84
C LEU A 12 5.17 12.52 -12.70
N ASP A 13 5.24 13.57 -13.51
CA ASP A 13 4.21 13.93 -14.47
C ASP A 13 3.98 12.84 -15.51
N MET A 14 2.75 12.76 -16.01
CA MET A 14 2.33 11.77 -17.00
C MET A 14 2.98 11.99 -18.37
N GLN A 15 3.44 13.20 -18.65
CA GLN A 15 4.07 13.57 -19.91
C GLN A 15 5.56 13.29 -19.87
N SER A 16 6.08 12.66 -20.92
CA SER A 16 7.52 12.48 -21.11
C SER A 16 8.17 13.78 -21.59
N HIS A 17 9.37 14.08 -21.11
CA HIS A 17 10.18 15.15 -21.68
C HIS A 17 10.88 14.66 -22.99
N PRO A 18 11.08 15.53 -24.00
CA PRO A 18 11.74 15.12 -25.24
C PRO A 18 13.19 14.66 -25.04
N ASP A 19 13.91 15.24 -24.07
CA ASP A 19 15.36 15.03 -23.90
C ASP A 19 15.72 13.98 -22.84
N THR A 20 14.77 13.58 -21.99
CA THR A 20 15.01 12.64 -20.88
C THR A 20 14.18 11.38 -21.01
N GLU A 21 14.72 10.29 -20.49
CA GLU A 21 14.05 9.00 -20.38
C GLU A 21 13.88 8.65 -18.91
N ILE A 22 12.76 8.00 -18.59
CA ILE A 22 12.39 7.59 -17.24
C ILE A 22 12.20 6.08 -17.24
N CYS A 23 12.88 5.40 -16.31
CA CYS A 23 12.75 3.96 -16.13
C CYS A 23 12.48 3.61 -14.66
N SER A 24 11.57 2.66 -14.41
CA SER A 24 11.44 2.03 -13.09
C SER A 24 12.67 1.21 -12.78
N VAL A 25 13.22 1.45 -11.60
CA VAL A 25 14.38 0.72 -11.10
C VAL A 25 14.04 0.03 -9.80
N LEU A 26 14.79 -1.03 -9.50
CA LEU A 26 14.70 -1.80 -8.26
C LEU A 26 13.34 -2.50 -8.06
N PRO A 27 13.27 -3.47 -7.13
CA PRO A 27 11.99 -4.04 -6.71
C PRO A 27 11.05 -2.98 -6.12
N ARG A 28 9.75 -3.12 -6.38
CA ARG A 28 8.74 -2.16 -5.90
C ARG A 28 8.52 -2.34 -4.41
N ALA A 29 8.54 -1.23 -3.67
CA ALA A 29 8.18 -1.24 -2.25
C ALA A 29 6.67 -1.39 -2.05
N ASP A 30 6.24 -1.66 -0.82
CA ASP A 30 4.84 -1.85 -0.49
C ASP A 30 3.96 -0.66 -0.93
N ARG A 31 2.94 -0.99 -1.71
CA ARG A 31 2.05 -0.03 -2.36
C ARG A 31 0.99 0.54 -1.42
N ARG A 32 0.71 -0.13 -0.31
CA ARG A 32 -0.38 0.24 0.61
C ARG A 32 -0.18 1.60 1.25
N ASP A 33 -1.29 2.21 1.62
CA ASP A 33 -1.29 3.29 2.60
C ASP A 33 -1.41 2.69 4.02
N VAL A 34 -0.77 3.34 5.00
CA VAL A 34 -0.89 3.02 6.42
C VAL A 34 -1.66 4.14 7.08
N LEU A 35 -2.74 3.80 7.77
CA LEU A 35 -3.41 4.67 8.72
C LEU A 35 -2.77 4.48 10.09
N LEU A 36 -2.38 5.57 10.74
CA LEU A 36 -2.02 5.63 12.15
C LEU A 36 -3.16 6.30 12.91
N ILE A 37 -3.58 5.75 14.04
CA ILE A 37 -4.51 6.38 14.99
C ILE A 37 -3.84 6.42 16.36
N LYS A 38 -3.87 7.56 17.04
CA LYS A 38 -3.31 7.69 18.40
C LYS A 38 -4.01 6.73 19.35
N LYS A 39 -3.25 5.97 20.14
CA LYS A 39 -3.82 5.07 21.16
C LYS A 39 -4.68 5.82 22.18
N SER A 40 -4.33 7.07 22.48
CA SER A 40 -5.13 7.94 23.35
C SER A 40 -6.54 8.20 22.83
N ALA A 41 -6.72 8.30 21.50
CA ALA A 41 -8.03 8.44 20.89
C ALA A 41 -8.89 7.18 21.11
N LEU A 42 -8.27 6.00 21.14
CA LEU A 42 -8.97 4.72 21.30
C LEU A 42 -9.40 4.41 22.74
N GLN A 43 -8.80 5.07 23.73
CA GLN A 43 -9.05 4.83 25.15
C GLN A 43 -10.32 5.51 25.68
N ASN A 44 -10.78 6.58 25.02
CA ASN A 44 -11.92 7.39 25.49
C ASN A 44 -13.06 7.47 24.45
N PRO A 45 -13.70 6.33 24.08
CA PRO A 45 -14.92 6.38 23.28
C PRO A 45 -16.12 6.88 24.12
N PRO A 46 -17.17 7.45 23.49
CA PRO A 46 -17.34 7.62 22.05
C PRO A 46 -16.57 8.83 21.51
N ILE A 47 -16.03 8.70 20.29
CA ILE A 47 -15.47 9.83 19.55
C ILE A 47 -16.56 10.32 18.59
N GLU A 48 -16.99 11.58 18.74
CA GLU A 48 -17.99 12.17 17.82
C GLU A 48 -17.42 12.37 16.41
N SER A 49 -16.16 12.79 16.31
CA SER A 49 -15.49 13.07 15.04
C SER A 49 -14.06 12.52 15.03
N LEU A 50 -13.73 11.68 14.05
CA LEU A 50 -12.39 11.16 13.83
C LEU A 50 -11.65 12.00 12.79
N LEU A 51 -10.91 12.99 13.27
CA LEU A 51 -10.03 13.82 12.46
C LEU A 51 -8.76 13.07 12.00
N ILE A 52 -8.58 12.94 10.68
CA ILE A 52 -7.44 12.27 10.03
C ILE A 52 -6.64 13.25 9.15
N TYR A 53 -5.34 13.32 9.38
CA TYR A 53 -4.43 14.17 8.62
C TYR A 53 -3.98 13.53 7.31
N THR A 54 -4.28 14.21 6.20
CA THR A 54 -3.81 13.89 4.85
C THR A 54 -4.01 15.08 3.94
N SER A 55 -3.11 15.28 2.97
CA SER A 55 -3.32 16.27 1.90
C SER A 55 -3.76 15.63 0.58
N SER A 56 -3.95 14.31 0.54
CA SER A 56 -4.27 13.58 -0.69
C SER A 56 -5.79 13.46 -0.88
N PRO A 57 -6.36 14.04 -1.97
CA PRO A 57 -7.78 13.91 -2.28
C PRO A 57 -8.22 12.45 -2.46
N ARG A 58 -7.38 11.63 -3.11
CA ARG A 58 -7.59 10.17 -3.24
C ARG A 58 -7.80 9.51 -1.88
N ARG A 59 -6.90 9.77 -0.92
CA ARG A 59 -7.02 9.18 0.42
C ARG A 59 -8.27 9.67 1.12
N MET A 60 -8.58 10.97 1.07
CA MET A 60 -9.79 11.51 1.71
C MET A 60 -11.04 10.82 1.16
N TYR A 61 -11.17 10.74 -0.17
CA TYR A 61 -12.33 10.14 -0.82
C TYR A 61 -12.48 8.65 -0.49
N ASN A 62 -11.41 7.86 -0.65
CA ASN A 62 -11.47 6.42 -0.39
C ASN A 62 -11.71 6.14 1.10
N LEU A 63 -10.99 6.83 2.01
CA LEU A 63 -11.13 6.63 3.46
C LEU A 63 -12.52 6.97 3.98
N GLN A 64 -13.17 8.02 3.47
CA GLN A 64 -14.55 8.36 3.81
C GLN A 64 -15.51 7.19 3.57
N ARG A 65 -15.28 6.42 2.51
CA ARG A 65 -16.14 5.33 2.09
C ARG A 65 -15.86 4.03 2.84
N ILE A 66 -14.58 3.74 3.11
CA ILE A 66 -14.18 2.40 3.58
C ILE A 66 -13.95 2.34 5.09
N LEU A 67 -13.48 3.42 5.74
CA LEU A 67 -13.12 3.35 7.16
C LEU A 67 -14.29 3.00 8.08
N PRO A 68 -15.55 3.46 7.85
CA PRO A 68 -16.65 3.09 8.74
C PRO A 68 -16.87 1.58 8.87
N ARG A 69 -16.55 0.79 7.83
CA ARG A 69 -16.66 -0.68 7.88
C ARG A 69 -15.36 -1.39 8.29
N LEU A 70 -14.21 -0.73 8.19
CA LEU A 70 -12.90 -1.32 8.53
C LEU A 70 -12.46 -1.03 9.97
N LEU A 71 -12.97 0.04 10.58
CA LEU A 71 -12.64 0.43 11.95
C LEU A 71 -13.44 -0.40 12.98
N PRO A 72 -12.88 -0.60 14.18
CA PRO A 72 -13.60 -1.23 15.28
C PRO A 72 -14.96 -0.57 15.54
N LYS A 73 -15.96 -1.37 15.95
CA LYS A 73 -17.32 -0.93 16.25
C LYS A 73 -17.39 0.35 17.10
N ARG A 74 -16.51 0.51 18.09
CA ARG A 74 -16.44 1.70 18.96
C ARG A 74 -16.10 3.01 18.24
N LEU A 75 -15.55 2.95 17.02
CA LEU A 75 -15.21 4.11 16.19
C LEU A 75 -16.10 4.25 14.96
N ARG A 76 -16.93 3.25 14.65
CA ARG A 76 -17.71 3.16 13.40
C ARG A 76 -18.70 4.30 13.19
N THR A 77 -19.22 4.87 14.28
CA THR A 77 -20.18 5.98 14.24
C THR A 77 -19.51 7.36 14.23
N ALA A 78 -18.19 7.44 14.38
CA ALA A 78 -17.48 8.71 14.39
C ALA A 78 -17.56 9.36 13.00
N ARG A 79 -17.89 10.65 12.96
CA ARG A 79 -17.86 11.42 11.71
C ARG A 79 -16.40 11.56 11.25
N LEU A 80 -16.10 11.12 10.03
CA LEU A 80 -14.76 11.24 9.46
C LEU A 80 -14.53 12.67 8.96
N THR A 81 -13.48 13.31 9.47
CA THR A 81 -13.02 14.64 9.02
C THR A 81 -11.57 14.59 8.60
N PHE A 82 -11.15 15.48 7.71
CA PHE A 82 -9.81 15.47 7.15
C PHE A 82 -9.20 16.86 7.15
N GLU A 83 -7.95 16.95 7.58
CA GLU A 83 -7.18 18.19 7.53
C GLU A 83 -5.86 17.98 6.79
N PRO A 84 -5.40 18.99 6.02
CA PRO A 84 -4.16 18.90 5.28
C PRO A 84 -2.95 18.90 6.22
N MET A 85 -1.99 18.03 5.94
CA MET A 85 -0.68 18.05 6.58
C MET A 85 0.41 17.90 5.52
N ARG A 86 1.27 18.92 5.41
CA ARG A 86 2.32 19.06 4.38
C ARG A 86 3.72 19.08 5.00
N GLY A 87 4.72 18.78 4.17
CA GLY A 87 6.13 18.67 4.53
C GLY A 87 6.69 17.27 4.31
N ASN A 88 7.96 17.08 4.62
CA ASN A 88 8.61 15.77 4.60
C ASN A 88 7.97 14.81 5.62
N ILE A 89 8.17 13.50 5.45
CA ILE A 89 7.50 12.49 6.29
C ILE A 89 7.84 12.68 7.78
N GLN A 90 9.13 12.88 8.10
CA GLN A 90 9.60 13.12 9.46
C GLN A 90 8.90 14.33 10.11
N THR A 91 8.84 15.46 9.43
CA THR A 91 8.21 16.67 9.99
C THR A 91 6.70 16.51 10.14
N ARG A 92 6.04 15.79 9.21
CA ARG A 92 4.62 15.47 9.32
C ARG A 92 4.33 14.54 10.49
N LEU A 93 5.14 13.50 10.72
CA LEU A 93 4.96 12.60 11.87
C LEU A 93 5.08 13.34 13.21
N ARG A 94 6.05 14.27 13.35
CA ARG A 94 6.15 15.12 14.54
C ARG A 94 4.93 16.02 14.73
N LYS A 95 4.52 16.72 13.67
CA LYS A 95 3.33 17.57 13.69
C LYS A 95 2.08 16.76 14.08
N PHE A 96 1.94 15.56 13.55
CA PHE A 96 0.84 14.65 13.90
C PHE A 96 0.82 14.33 15.39
N MET A 97 1.95 13.98 16.00
CA MET A 97 2.00 13.68 17.43
C MET A 97 1.63 14.89 18.30
N GLN A 98 2.01 16.10 17.87
CA GLN A 98 1.74 17.35 18.59
C GLN A 98 0.34 17.94 18.34
N ALA A 99 -0.33 17.55 17.26
CA ALA A 99 -1.62 18.11 16.89
C ALA A 99 -2.79 17.47 17.64
N ASP A 100 -3.92 18.16 17.76
CA ASP A 100 -5.10 17.66 18.48
C ASP A 100 -5.88 16.56 17.72
N GLY A 101 -5.61 16.38 16.42
CA GLY A 101 -6.24 15.34 15.62
C GLY A 101 -5.82 13.92 15.98
N HIS A 102 -6.62 12.97 15.49
CA HIS A 102 -6.58 11.58 15.96
C HIS A 102 -5.76 10.66 15.06
N GLY A 103 -5.78 10.91 13.75
CA GLY A 103 -5.18 10.01 12.76
C GLY A 103 -4.25 10.67 11.77
N PHE A 104 -3.38 9.89 11.14
CA PHE A 104 -2.51 10.30 10.05
C PHE A 104 -2.34 9.17 9.05
N VAL A 105 -2.41 9.46 7.75
CA VAL A 105 -2.23 8.46 6.69
C VAL A 105 -1.03 8.78 5.81
N LEU A 106 -0.16 7.78 5.63
CA LEU A 106 1.05 7.85 4.82
C LEU A 106 1.22 6.61 3.94
N ALA A 107 2.15 6.67 2.98
CA ALA A 107 2.45 5.50 2.15
C ALA A 107 3.35 4.55 2.94
N LYS A 108 3.07 3.25 2.89
CA LYS A 108 3.88 2.25 3.60
C LYS A 108 5.32 2.24 3.13
N ALA A 109 5.56 2.27 1.81
CA ALA A 109 6.90 2.39 1.23
C ALA A 109 7.73 3.53 1.83
N ALA A 110 7.09 4.66 2.16
CA ALA A 110 7.76 5.82 2.74
C ALA A 110 8.22 5.54 4.18
N LEU A 111 7.39 4.85 4.97
CA LEU A 111 7.71 4.41 6.32
C LEU A 111 8.80 3.33 6.31
N ASP A 112 8.65 2.32 5.46
CA ASP A 112 9.58 1.19 5.33
C ASP A 112 10.99 1.67 4.98
N ARG A 113 11.12 2.57 3.99
CA ARG A 113 12.42 3.12 3.58
C ARG A 113 13.12 3.90 4.69
N LEU A 114 12.38 4.63 5.52
CA LEU A 114 12.94 5.36 6.67
C LEU A 114 13.36 4.42 7.80
N LEU A 115 12.68 3.29 7.95
CA LEU A 115 12.98 2.27 8.96
C LEU A 115 14.07 1.30 8.53
N ALA A 116 14.26 1.10 7.22
CA ALA A 116 15.24 0.18 6.67
C ALA A 116 16.68 0.58 7.07
N PRO A 117 17.53 -0.41 7.40
CA PRO A 117 18.96 -0.16 7.52
C PRO A 117 19.51 0.21 6.13
N LEU A 118 20.28 1.30 6.04
CA LEU A 118 20.82 1.78 4.76
C LEU A 118 21.97 0.90 4.25
N PHE A 119 22.65 0.20 5.17
CA PHE A 119 23.75 -0.71 4.89
C PHE A 119 23.69 -1.89 5.86
N PRO A 120 24.26 -3.06 5.53
CA PRO A 120 24.50 -4.12 6.51
C PRO A 120 25.38 -3.55 7.64
N GLU A 121 25.12 -3.91 8.90
CA GLU A 121 25.97 -3.46 10.02
C GLU A 121 27.45 -3.89 9.87
N SER A 122 27.72 -4.85 8.98
CA SER A 122 29.05 -5.39 8.66
C SER A 122 29.81 -4.68 7.53
N SER A 123 29.22 -3.71 6.83
CA SER A 123 29.95 -2.99 5.77
C SER A 123 30.82 -1.89 6.36
N ASN A 124 32.14 -2.09 6.37
CA ASN A 124 33.17 -1.12 6.77
C ASN A 124 33.30 0.06 5.78
N HIS A 125 32.20 0.73 5.43
CA HIS A 125 32.22 1.88 4.54
C HIS A 125 32.36 3.19 5.35
N PRO A 126 33.48 3.93 5.26
CA PRO A 126 33.74 5.08 6.13
C PRO A 126 32.73 6.24 5.97
N GLU A 127 32.13 6.41 4.79
CA GLU A 127 31.06 7.39 4.54
C GLU A 127 29.71 7.01 5.16
N ALA A 128 29.51 5.73 5.52
CA ALA A 128 28.29 5.29 6.17
C ALA A 128 28.19 5.81 7.61
N MET A 129 29.31 6.16 8.26
CA MET A 129 29.41 6.28 9.72
C MET A 129 28.77 7.56 10.30
N SER A 130 28.79 8.70 9.61
CA SER A 130 28.11 9.93 10.08
C SER A 130 26.61 9.94 9.74
N SER A 131 26.26 9.60 8.49
CA SER A 131 24.87 9.44 8.05
C SER A 131 24.13 8.36 8.87
N TYR A 132 24.82 7.28 9.27
CA TYR A 132 24.23 6.25 10.13
C TYR A 132 23.66 6.81 11.44
N SER A 133 24.34 7.80 12.04
CA SER A 133 23.97 8.33 13.35
C SER A 133 22.67 9.15 13.29
N GLU A 134 22.52 10.01 12.28
CA GLU A 134 21.31 10.81 12.07
C GLU A 134 20.10 9.92 11.79
N PHE A 135 20.27 8.93 10.90
CA PHE A 135 19.21 7.98 10.62
C PHE A 135 18.91 7.04 11.79
N ARG A 136 19.86 6.78 12.71
CA ARG A 136 19.59 6.00 13.93
C ARG A 136 18.60 6.74 14.83
N SER A 137 18.84 8.03 15.10
CA SER A 137 17.95 8.86 15.91
C SER A 137 16.57 8.99 15.27
N LEU A 138 16.51 9.22 13.95
CA LEU A 138 15.25 9.26 13.20
C LEU A 138 14.48 7.93 13.28
N ARG A 139 15.15 6.78 13.10
CA ARG A 139 14.51 5.46 13.22
C ARG A 139 13.97 5.22 14.63
N ALA A 140 14.72 5.60 15.66
CA ALA A 140 14.27 5.48 17.04
C ALA A 140 13.03 6.35 17.31
N GLU A 141 13.02 7.58 16.79
CA GLU A 141 11.87 8.49 16.85
C GLU A 141 10.65 7.89 16.14
N ILE A 142 10.78 7.43 14.89
CA ILE A 142 9.67 6.81 14.15
C ILE A 142 9.14 5.58 14.90
N ARG A 143 10.01 4.74 15.46
CA ARG A 143 9.59 3.58 16.27
C ARG A 143 8.84 4.00 17.54
N ALA A 144 9.23 5.09 18.19
CA ALA A 144 8.49 5.63 19.33
C ALA A 144 7.08 6.08 18.91
N ILE A 145 6.97 6.82 17.81
CA ILE A 145 5.69 7.23 17.23
C ILE A 145 4.81 6.01 16.93
N LEU A 146 5.35 4.98 16.27
CA LEU A 146 4.60 3.75 15.97
C LEU A 146 4.13 3.01 17.23
N ARG A 147 4.83 3.11 18.37
CA ARG A 147 4.39 2.50 19.64
C ARG A 147 3.23 3.25 20.28
N GLU A 148 3.12 4.55 20.07
CA GLU A 148 2.06 5.42 20.60
C GLU A 148 0.78 5.41 19.74
N ASN A 149 0.83 4.75 18.59
CA ASN A 149 -0.27 4.67 17.64
C ASN A 149 -0.66 3.22 17.37
N GLU A 150 -1.95 3.00 17.11
CA GLU A 150 -2.37 1.84 16.36
C GLU A 150 -2.15 2.09 14.87
N PHE A 151 -1.81 1.05 14.13
CA PHE A 151 -1.60 1.14 12.69
C PHE A 151 -2.49 0.16 11.93
N MET A 152 -2.87 0.54 10.72
CA MET A 152 -3.68 -0.25 9.82
C MET A 152 -3.15 -0.09 8.39
N CYS A 153 -2.63 -1.17 7.80
CA CYS A 153 -2.26 -1.25 6.39
C CYS A 153 -3.54 -1.44 5.59
N LEU A 154 -3.94 -0.40 4.85
CA LEU A 154 -5.23 -0.36 4.19
C LEU A 154 -5.25 -1.32 2.99
N PRO A 155 -6.34 -2.11 2.82
CA PRO A 155 -6.48 -3.07 1.73
C PRO A 155 -6.44 -2.36 0.37
N LEU A 156 -5.66 -2.87 -0.58
CA LEU A 156 -5.50 -2.23 -1.89
C LEU A 156 -6.72 -2.38 -2.79
N THR A 157 -7.57 -3.39 -2.56
CA THR A 157 -8.80 -3.58 -3.32
C THR A 157 -9.84 -2.49 -3.02
N GLU A 158 -9.77 -1.93 -1.81
CA GLU A 158 -10.70 -0.92 -1.29
C GLU A 158 -10.08 0.49 -1.22
N ASN A 159 -8.78 0.57 -0.94
CA ASN A 159 -7.98 1.79 -0.98
C ASN A 159 -6.79 1.60 -1.93
N PRO A 160 -7.04 1.56 -3.25
CA PRO A 160 -5.96 1.49 -4.21
C PRO A 160 -5.03 2.70 -4.06
N CYS A 161 -3.74 2.43 -4.22
CA CYS A 161 -2.70 3.41 -4.01
C CYS A 161 -2.71 4.50 -5.10
N ALA A 162 -1.93 5.55 -4.91
CA ALA A 162 -1.62 6.43 -6.03
C ALA A 162 -0.87 5.60 -7.09
N PRO A 163 -1.15 5.79 -8.40
CA PRO A 163 -0.39 5.11 -9.45
C PRO A 163 1.11 5.27 -9.24
N ALA A 164 1.84 4.17 -9.44
CA ALA A 164 3.28 4.09 -9.21
C ALA A 164 3.76 4.27 -7.77
N GLN A 165 2.87 4.28 -6.76
CA GLN A 165 3.29 4.31 -5.36
C GLN A 165 4.17 3.10 -5.05
N GLY A 166 5.27 3.34 -4.32
CA GLY A 166 6.26 2.30 -4.00
C GLY A 166 7.32 2.06 -5.08
N ALA A 167 7.14 2.55 -6.32
CA ALA A 167 8.17 2.48 -7.35
C ALA A 167 9.16 3.65 -7.24
N LEU A 168 10.41 3.41 -7.64
CA LEU A 168 11.42 4.44 -7.87
C LEU A 168 11.66 4.56 -9.38
N ALA A 169 11.84 5.80 -9.83
CA ALA A 169 12.16 6.12 -11.20
C ALA A 169 13.53 6.79 -11.25
N VAL A 170 14.33 6.43 -12.24
CA VAL A 170 15.52 7.19 -12.61
C VAL A 170 15.22 7.96 -13.89
N GLU A 171 15.47 9.26 -13.86
CA GLU A 171 15.40 10.14 -15.02
C GLU A 171 16.82 10.52 -15.45
N PHE A 172 17.12 10.37 -16.74
CA PHE A 172 18.43 10.66 -17.32
C PHE A 172 18.32 11.12 -18.78
N ARG A 173 19.40 11.69 -19.34
CA ARG A 173 19.41 12.17 -20.72
C ARG A 173 19.39 11.01 -21.71
N LYS A 174 18.53 11.11 -22.74
CA LYS A 174 18.41 10.08 -23.80
C LYS A 174 19.69 9.84 -24.59
N THR A 175 20.54 10.84 -24.69
CA THR A 175 21.80 10.78 -25.46
C THR A 175 22.96 10.22 -24.65
N ASP A 176 22.76 9.94 -23.36
CA ASP A 176 23.83 9.49 -22.45
C ASP A 176 23.85 7.96 -22.37
N GLU A 177 24.48 7.34 -23.37
CA GLU A 177 24.59 5.87 -23.49
C GLU A 177 25.31 5.23 -22.29
N GLY A 178 26.23 5.97 -21.66
CA GLY A 178 26.94 5.50 -20.47
C GLY A 178 26.00 5.34 -19.28
N ILE A 179 25.17 6.35 -19.01
CA ILE A 179 24.15 6.26 -17.96
C ILE A 179 23.06 5.25 -18.32
N ARG A 180 22.64 5.18 -19.58
CA ARG A 180 21.67 4.16 -20.04
C ARG A 180 22.12 2.76 -19.65
N ALA A 181 23.35 2.38 -20.01
CA ALA A 181 23.89 1.06 -19.72
C ALA A 181 23.91 0.73 -18.20
N LEU A 182 24.14 1.73 -17.34
CA LEU A 182 24.09 1.56 -15.89
C LEU A 182 22.65 1.39 -15.37
N VAL A 183 21.70 2.17 -15.89
CA VAL A 183 20.29 2.11 -15.48
C VAL A 183 19.63 0.81 -15.93
N GLU A 184 19.95 0.32 -17.12
CA GLU A 184 19.46 -0.97 -17.64
C GLU A 184 19.77 -2.14 -16.67
N TRP A 185 20.92 -2.10 -15.99
CA TRP A 185 21.31 -3.14 -15.03
C TRP A 185 20.42 -3.20 -13.78
N ILE A 186 19.88 -2.05 -13.34
CA ILE A 186 18.99 -1.96 -12.16
C ILE A 186 17.51 -1.84 -12.53
N GLN A 187 17.20 -1.80 -13.83
CA GLN A 187 15.84 -1.67 -14.32
C GLN A 187 15.02 -2.90 -13.93
N ASN A 188 13.76 -2.66 -13.57
CA ASN A 188 12.81 -3.73 -13.30
C ASN A 188 11.65 -3.64 -14.29
N ALA A 189 11.67 -4.51 -15.30
CA ALA A 189 10.67 -4.52 -16.38
C ALA A 189 9.25 -4.83 -15.86
N THR A 190 9.12 -5.72 -14.88
CA THR A 190 7.82 -6.07 -14.28
C THR A 190 7.22 -4.87 -13.54
N VAL A 191 8.04 -4.15 -12.77
CA VAL A 191 7.63 -2.92 -12.10
C VAL A 191 7.28 -1.84 -13.11
N GLU A 192 8.10 -1.65 -14.14
CA GLU A 192 7.84 -0.68 -15.21
C GLU A 192 6.50 -0.96 -15.90
N HIS A 193 6.24 -2.21 -16.27
CA HIS A 193 4.96 -2.61 -16.86
C HIS A 193 3.80 -2.28 -15.91
N SER A 194 3.88 -2.70 -14.64
CA SER A 194 2.85 -2.41 -13.65
C SER A 194 2.60 -0.91 -13.46
N VAL A 195 3.66 -0.11 -13.40
CA VAL A 195 3.58 1.34 -13.24
C VAL A 195 2.94 1.98 -14.47
N ARG A 196 3.36 1.59 -15.68
CA ARG A 196 2.78 2.09 -16.94
C ARG A 196 1.30 1.75 -17.04
N THR A 197 0.91 0.54 -16.67
CA THR A 197 -0.51 0.13 -16.64
C THR A 197 -1.31 1.02 -15.69
N GLU A 198 -0.88 1.18 -14.43
CA GLU A 198 -1.58 2.04 -13.45
C GLU A 198 -1.70 3.50 -13.92
N ARG A 199 -0.60 4.03 -14.46
CA ARG A 199 -0.54 5.41 -14.96
C ARG A 199 -1.43 5.60 -16.18
N SER A 200 -1.42 4.65 -17.13
CA SER A 200 -2.27 4.71 -18.33
C SER A 200 -3.76 4.78 -17.99
N VAL A 201 -4.19 4.05 -16.96
CA VAL A 201 -5.57 4.08 -16.46
C VAL A 201 -5.88 5.44 -15.85
N LEU A 202 -4.97 6.02 -15.04
CA LEU A 202 -5.19 7.36 -14.49
C LEU A 202 -5.24 8.45 -15.58
N ALA A 203 -4.45 8.32 -16.66
CA ALA A 203 -4.47 9.25 -17.79
C ALA A 203 -5.84 9.33 -18.48
N GLN A 204 -6.61 8.25 -18.49
CA GLN A 204 -7.97 8.23 -19.06
C GLN A 204 -8.92 9.21 -18.32
N TYR A 205 -8.60 9.56 -17.08
CA TYR A 205 -9.38 10.47 -16.23
C TYR A 205 -8.71 11.84 -16.05
N GLY A 206 -7.77 12.22 -16.92
CA GLY A 206 -7.09 13.53 -16.89
C GLY A 206 -5.72 13.53 -16.20
N GLY A 207 -5.36 12.48 -15.47
CA GLY A 207 -4.03 12.35 -14.86
C GLY A 207 -3.79 13.28 -13.65
N GLY A 208 -2.61 13.11 -13.03
CA GLY A 208 -2.09 14.04 -12.01
C GLY A 208 -2.36 13.65 -10.55
N CYS A 209 -1.59 14.25 -9.65
CA CYS A 209 -1.57 13.92 -8.22
C CYS A 209 -2.75 14.51 -7.41
N HIS A 210 -3.52 15.43 -8.00
CA HIS A 210 -4.71 16.04 -7.39
C HIS A 210 -5.98 15.19 -7.57
N GLN A 211 -5.93 14.16 -8.42
CA GLN A 211 -7.06 13.27 -8.68
C GLN A 211 -7.48 12.52 -7.40
N LYS A 212 -8.79 12.26 -7.28
CA LYS A 212 -9.35 11.44 -6.19
C LYS A 212 -9.35 9.95 -6.54
N ILE A 213 -8.46 9.53 -7.44
CA ILE A 213 -8.44 8.19 -8.05
C ILE A 213 -7.20 7.44 -7.59
N GLY A 214 -7.40 6.24 -7.07
CA GLY A 214 -6.35 5.25 -6.87
C GLY A 214 -6.40 4.18 -7.94
N VAL A 215 -5.23 3.74 -8.39
CA VAL A 215 -5.10 2.62 -9.32
C VAL A 215 -3.96 1.75 -8.85
N VAL A 216 -4.17 0.44 -8.88
CA VAL A 216 -3.16 -0.56 -8.58
C VAL A 216 -3.28 -1.73 -9.55
N HIS A 217 -2.14 -2.20 -10.03
CA HIS A 217 -2.03 -3.35 -10.93
C HIS A 217 -1.25 -4.48 -10.25
N PHE A 218 -1.73 -5.71 -10.28
CA PHE A 218 -1.07 -6.88 -9.70
C PHE A 218 -0.84 -7.94 -10.78
N ALA A 219 0.33 -8.59 -10.74
CA ALA A 219 0.43 -9.93 -11.31
C ALA A 219 -0.25 -10.92 -10.35
N VAL A 220 -1.06 -11.83 -10.88
CA VAL A 220 -1.81 -12.85 -10.14
C VAL A 220 -1.38 -14.25 -10.59
N GLY A 221 -0.28 -14.75 -10.02
CA GLY A 221 0.37 -15.96 -10.51
C GLY A 221 1.10 -15.71 -11.85
N HIS A 222 1.37 -16.77 -12.61
CA HIS A 222 2.14 -16.67 -13.85
C HIS A 222 1.35 -16.01 -14.99
N ASP A 223 0.07 -16.35 -15.14
CA ASP A 223 -0.68 -16.04 -16.37
C ASP A 223 -1.88 -15.12 -16.15
N ARG A 224 -1.99 -14.46 -14.98
CA ARG A 224 -3.10 -13.52 -14.73
C ARG A 224 -2.59 -12.19 -14.24
N GLN A 225 -3.35 -11.15 -14.52
CA GLN A 225 -3.14 -9.81 -14.02
C GLN A 225 -4.46 -9.28 -13.46
N ALA A 226 -4.38 -8.45 -12.42
CA ALA A 226 -5.54 -7.78 -11.84
C ALA A 226 -5.32 -6.28 -11.79
N LEU A 227 -6.35 -5.52 -12.09
CA LEU A 227 -6.36 -4.07 -12.00
C LEU A 227 -7.51 -3.65 -11.09
N VAL A 228 -7.21 -2.80 -10.11
CA VAL A 228 -8.22 -2.17 -9.27
C VAL A 228 -8.08 -0.65 -9.41
N ALA A 229 -9.17 0.01 -9.79
CA ALA A 229 -9.31 1.44 -9.71
C ALA A 229 -10.54 1.81 -8.86
N ARG A 230 -10.34 2.76 -7.94
CA ARG A 230 -11.38 3.30 -7.06
C ARG A 230 -11.19 4.80 -6.91
N GLY A 231 -12.28 5.55 -6.90
CA GLY A 231 -12.19 6.99 -6.69
C GLY A 231 -13.34 7.77 -7.28
N MET A 232 -13.07 9.05 -7.51
CA MET A 232 -13.99 9.93 -8.23
C MET A 232 -13.19 10.80 -9.20
N SER A 233 -13.66 10.92 -10.44
CA SER A 233 -13.07 11.83 -11.42
C SER A 233 -13.41 13.28 -11.09
N ASP A 234 -12.73 14.24 -11.74
CA ASP A 234 -13.06 15.66 -11.62
C ASP A 234 -14.45 16.00 -12.19
N ALA A 235 -14.95 15.18 -13.11
CA ALA A 235 -16.33 15.27 -13.62
C ALA A 235 -17.37 14.74 -12.61
N GLY A 236 -16.94 14.22 -11.45
CA GLY A 236 -17.83 13.66 -10.42
C GLY A 236 -18.25 12.21 -10.67
N GLU A 237 -17.66 11.54 -11.67
CA GLU A 237 -17.92 10.12 -11.94
C GLU A 237 -17.30 9.25 -10.85
N VAL A 238 -18.10 8.39 -10.22
CA VAL A 238 -17.62 7.41 -9.24
C VAL A 238 -17.01 6.22 -9.99
N ILE A 239 -15.77 5.88 -9.65
CA ILE A 239 -15.02 4.79 -10.28
C ILE A 239 -15.00 3.59 -9.32
N GLU A 240 -15.57 2.47 -9.77
CA GLU A 240 -15.60 1.18 -9.07
C GLU A 240 -15.20 0.06 -10.04
N ARG A 241 -13.91 0.02 -10.43
CA ARG A 241 -13.42 -0.87 -11.48
C ARG A 241 -12.50 -1.95 -10.91
N THR A 242 -12.88 -3.21 -11.06
CA THR A 242 -12.00 -4.37 -10.82
C THR A 242 -11.97 -5.22 -12.08
N GLU A 243 -10.79 -5.50 -12.58
CA GLU A 243 -10.58 -6.34 -13.77
C GLU A 243 -9.55 -7.42 -13.46
N ILE A 244 -9.79 -8.61 -14.00
CA ILE A 244 -8.84 -9.72 -13.99
C ILE A 244 -8.71 -10.19 -15.44
N GLN A 245 -7.48 -10.25 -15.95
CA GLN A 245 -7.17 -10.63 -17.31
C GLN A 245 -6.16 -11.77 -17.34
N LEU A 246 -6.23 -12.61 -18.38
CA LEU A 246 -5.20 -13.62 -18.67
C LEU A 246 -4.07 -12.98 -19.48
N HIS A 247 -2.82 -13.39 -19.23
CA HIS A 247 -1.66 -12.97 -20.01
C HIS A 247 -1.82 -13.40 -21.47
N ALA A 248 -1.54 -12.51 -22.42
CA ALA A 248 -1.68 -12.77 -23.85
C ALA A 248 -0.85 -13.97 -24.34
N ASP A 249 0.28 -14.27 -23.70
CA ASP A 249 1.12 -15.43 -24.06
C ASP A 249 0.44 -16.78 -23.76
N ALA A 250 -0.53 -16.82 -22.84
CA ALA A 250 -1.34 -18.01 -22.57
C ALA A 250 -2.34 -18.31 -23.70
N GLN A 251 -2.70 -17.32 -24.53
CA GLN A 251 -3.53 -17.55 -25.72
C GLN A 251 -2.76 -18.22 -26.88
N SER A 252 -1.44 -18.29 -26.81
CA SER A 252 -0.60 -18.89 -27.88
C SER A 252 -0.44 -20.42 -27.78
N LYS A 253 -0.90 -21.05 -26.69
CA LYS A 253 -0.98 -22.51 -26.58
C LYS A 253 -2.42 -22.95 -26.69
N GLY A 254 -2.86 -23.11 -27.94
CA GLY A 254 -4.20 -23.54 -28.30
C GLY A 254 -4.59 -24.87 -27.65
N GLY A 255 -5.62 -24.80 -26.81
CA GLY A 255 -6.67 -25.80 -26.70
C GLY A 255 -7.97 -25.01 -26.66
N GLU A 256 -8.96 -25.39 -27.46
CA GLU A 256 -10.29 -24.78 -27.43
C GLU A 256 -10.83 -24.83 -25.99
N ALA A 257 -10.79 -23.70 -25.29
CA ALA A 257 -11.48 -23.54 -24.03
C ALA A 257 -12.90 -23.08 -24.35
N ASP A 258 -13.85 -23.94 -24.01
CA ASP A 258 -15.27 -23.78 -24.27
C ASP A 258 -15.78 -22.44 -23.71
N ALA A 259 -16.42 -21.64 -24.55
CA ALA A 259 -16.86 -20.28 -24.23
C ALA A 259 -17.98 -20.22 -23.16
N SER A 260 -18.38 -21.36 -22.61
CA SER A 260 -19.31 -21.50 -21.50
C SER A 260 -18.69 -21.30 -20.11
N GLU A 261 -17.37 -21.32 -19.93
CA GLU A 261 -16.74 -21.12 -18.60
C GLU A 261 -16.56 -19.64 -18.21
N ILE A 262 -16.80 -18.71 -19.14
CA ILE A 262 -16.61 -17.25 -18.92
C ILE A 262 -17.81 -16.61 -18.19
N ARG A 263 -18.93 -17.33 -18.07
CA ARG A 263 -20.10 -16.89 -17.29
C ARG A 263 -20.26 -17.79 -16.07
N ASN A 264 -19.54 -17.48 -14.99
CA ASN A 264 -19.95 -17.75 -13.59
C ASN A 264 -18.86 -17.29 -12.61
N MET A 265 -18.70 -15.98 -12.40
CA MET A 265 -18.06 -15.45 -11.20
C MET A 265 -18.88 -14.33 -10.54
N GLU A 266 -20.21 -14.32 -10.78
CA GLU A 266 -21.16 -13.76 -9.80
C GLU A 266 -21.33 -14.69 -8.57
N SER A 267 -20.75 -15.90 -8.61
CA SER A 267 -20.80 -16.88 -7.53
C SER A 267 -19.40 -17.35 -7.13
N GLY A 268 -18.84 -16.73 -6.08
CA GLY A 268 -18.15 -17.39 -4.97
C GLY A 268 -17.11 -18.49 -5.19
N ALA A 269 -16.43 -18.59 -6.34
CA ALA A 269 -15.36 -19.59 -6.51
C ALA A 269 -14.03 -19.07 -5.90
N PRO A 270 -13.45 -19.77 -4.91
CA PRO A 270 -12.21 -19.33 -4.29
C PRO A 270 -11.06 -19.52 -5.28
N VAL A 271 -10.33 -18.44 -5.54
CA VAL A 271 -8.93 -18.57 -5.98
C VAL A 271 -8.26 -19.55 -5.02
N GLU A 272 -7.60 -20.60 -5.52
CA GLU A 272 -6.78 -21.47 -4.67
C GLU A 272 -5.75 -20.62 -3.94
N ARG A 273 -6.10 -20.22 -2.72
CA ARG A 273 -5.23 -19.54 -1.77
C ARG A 273 -4.37 -20.65 -1.18
N ASN A 274 -3.06 -20.57 -1.39
CA ASN A 274 -2.15 -21.39 -0.59
C ASN A 274 -2.38 -21.02 0.88
N THR A 275 -3.10 -21.88 1.60
CA THR A 275 -3.25 -21.82 3.04
C THR A 275 -1.87 -21.97 3.64
N ALA A 276 -1.28 -20.90 4.15
CA ALA A 276 -0.18 -21.05 5.08
C ALA A 276 -0.75 -21.74 6.32
N PRO A 277 -0.23 -22.90 6.74
CA PRO A 277 -0.75 -23.58 7.92
C PRO A 277 -0.59 -22.65 9.13
N ALA A 278 -1.66 -22.49 9.90
CA ALA A 278 -1.62 -21.84 11.20
C ALA A 278 -0.53 -22.52 12.05
N LYS A 279 0.57 -21.82 12.34
CA LYS A 279 1.60 -22.31 13.25
C LYS A 279 1.20 -21.98 14.67
N SER A 280 1.13 -23.00 15.53
CA SER A 280 0.77 -22.84 16.94
C SER A 280 1.85 -22.10 17.74
N PHE A 281 1.44 -20.95 18.28
CA PHE A 281 1.57 -20.44 19.66
C PHE A 281 2.83 -20.77 20.47
N ALA A 282 3.66 -19.73 20.70
CA ALA A 282 4.62 -19.67 21.80
C ALA A 282 4.53 -18.29 22.46
N ASP A 283 4.62 -18.27 23.79
CA ASP A 283 4.46 -17.12 24.67
C ASP A 283 5.33 -15.93 24.25
N ASN A 284 4.66 -14.83 23.86
CA ASN A 284 5.10 -13.43 23.75
C ASN A 284 4.87 -12.81 22.36
N ALA A 285 3.92 -11.87 22.32
CA ALA A 285 3.54 -11.01 21.20
C ALA A 285 3.10 -11.76 19.93
N GLU A 286 1.85 -12.26 19.94
CA GLU A 286 1.29 -13.06 18.85
C GLU A 286 0.81 -12.22 17.67
N VAL A 287 1.23 -12.58 16.45
CA VAL A 287 0.58 -12.18 15.20
C VAL A 287 -0.36 -13.32 14.79
N GLY A 288 -1.67 -13.09 14.89
CA GLY A 288 -2.69 -14.08 14.54
C GLY A 288 -3.17 -13.91 13.09
N LEU A 289 -3.13 -14.99 12.31
CA LEU A 289 -3.87 -15.12 11.05
C LEU A 289 -5.21 -15.79 11.36
N LEU A 290 -6.31 -15.14 11.02
CA LEU A 290 -7.65 -15.62 11.34
C LEU A 290 -8.43 -15.92 10.06
N GLU A 291 -9.01 -17.11 10.00
CA GLU A 291 -9.90 -17.55 8.92
C GLU A 291 -11.37 -17.47 9.37
N ASN A 292 -12.30 -17.60 8.42
CA ASN A 292 -13.74 -17.34 8.59
C ASN A 292 -14.39 -18.04 9.79
N ASP A 293 -13.90 -19.23 10.18
CA ASP A 293 -14.48 -20.03 11.27
C ASP A 293 -13.80 -19.84 12.63
N SER A 294 -12.70 -19.07 12.71
CA SER A 294 -11.92 -18.88 13.95
C SER A 294 -12.29 -17.60 14.72
N ALA A 295 -13.13 -16.72 14.15
CA ALA A 295 -13.49 -15.45 14.77
C ALA A 295 -14.14 -15.62 16.15
N GLY A 296 -14.94 -16.67 16.36
CA GLY A 296 -15.54 -16.99 17.66
C GLY A 296 -14.54 -17.46 18.72
N ALA A 297 -13.38 -17.98 18.32
CA ALA A 297 -12.35 -18.49 19.22
C ALA A 297 -11.42 -17.38 19.78
N LEU A 298 -11.52 -16.15 19.27
CA LEU A 298 -10.69 -15.02 19.72
C LEU A 298 -11.00 -14.57 21.15
N ALA A 299 -12.23 -14.82 21.62
CA ALA A 299 -12.64 -14.45 22.97
C ALA A 299 -11.85 -15.20 24.07
N THR A 300 -11.13 -16.28 23.73
CA THR A 300 -10.50 -17.18 24.72
C THR A 300 -8.96 -17.12 24.74
N THR A 301 -8.29 -16.44 23.80
CA THR A 301 -6.83 -16.60 23.58
C THR A 301 -5.93 -15.44 24.04
N GLY A 302 -6.46 -14.39 24.68
CA GLY A 302 -5.64 -13.32 25.25
C GLY A 302 -5.30 -12.15 24.31
N ARG A 303 -4.29 -11.34 24.66
CA ARG A 303 -3.95 -10.07 23.97
C ARG A 303 -2.99 -10.32 22.80
N PHE A 304 -3.44 -10.04 21.57
CA PHE A 304 -2.64 -10.10 20.35
C PHE A 304 -1.71 -8.88 20.21
N ALA A 305 -0.51 -9.08 19.66
CA ALA A 305 0.38 -8.00 19.24
C ALA A 305 0.00 -7.44 17.86
N GLY A 306 -0.71 -8.23 17.05
CA GLY A 306 -1.41 -7.76 15.87
C GLY A 306 -2.30 -8.82 15.22
N LEU A 307 -3.46 -8.40 14.73
CA LEU A 307 -4.39 -9.21 13.95
C LEU A 307 -4.26 -8.96 12.46
N VAL A 308 -4.16 -10.03 11.68
CA VAL A 308 -4.18 -10.02 10.22
C VAL A 308 -5.37 -10.84 9.73
N ALA A 309 -6.27 -10.21 8.98
CA ALA A 309 -7.46 -10.88 8.45
C ALA A 309 -7.13 -11.65 7.16
N ALA A 310 -7.70 -12.84 6.97
CA ALA A 310 -7.51 -13.62 5.74
C ALA A 310 -8.08 -12.96 4.49
N ASP A 311 -9.16 -12.19 4.64
CA ASP A 311 -9.77 -11.37 3.58
C ASP A 311 -10.63 -10.24 4.20
N LEU A 312 -11.28 -9.48 3.32
CA LEU A 312 -12.12 -8.34 3.71
C LEU A 312 -13.33 -8.75 4.55
N ASP A 313 -13.93 -9.91 4.28
CA ASP A 313 -15.11 -10.36 5.01
C ASP A 313 -14.73 -10.71 6.45
N VAL A 314 -13.62 -11.42 6.63
CA VAL A 314 -13.06 -11.67 7.96
C VAL A 314 -12.70 -10.36 8.65
N TRP A 315 -12.09 -9.41 7.92
CA TRP A 315 -11.78 -8.10 8.48
C TRP A 315 -13.01 -7.42 9.05
N VAL A 316 -14.07 -7.28 8.25
CA VAL A 316 -15.30 -6.58 8.64
C VAL A 316 -15.96 -7.27 9.84
N LYS A 317 -16.05 -8.62 9.83
CA LYS A 317 -16.60 -9.38 10.97
C LYS A 317 -15.83 -9.14 12.27
N LEU A 318 -14.49 -9.10 12.20
CA LEU A 318 -13.66 -8.83 13.37
C LEU A 318 -13.81 -7.38 13.85
N ALA A 319 -13.89 -6.42 12.92
CA ALA A 319 -14.09 -5.02 13.24
C ALA A 319 -15.46 -4.80 13.94
N GLU A 320 -16.50 -5.53 13.54
CA GLU A 320 -17.81 -5.53 14.19
C GLU A 320 -17.79 -6.09 15.61
N GLN A 321 -16.84 -6.97 15.90
CA GLN A 321 -16.54 -7.47 17.25
C GLN A 321 -15.56 -6.56 18.02
N ASP A 322 -15.34 -5.34 17.51
CA ASP A 322 -14.51 -4.30 18.12
C ASP A 322 -13.00 -4.60 18.15
N PHE A 323 -12.54 -5.54 17.32
CA PHE A 323 -11.11 -5.78 17.13
C PHE A 323 -10.46 -4.72 16.24
N TRP A 324 -9.20 -4.44 16.51
CA TRP A 324 -8.33 -3.66 15.62
C TRP A 324 -7.56 -4.60 14.69
N ILE A 325 -7.77 -4.47 13.39
CA ILE A 325 -7.11 -5.29 12.36
C ILE A 325 -5.98 -4.45 11.76
N HIS A 326 -4.76 -4.99 11.74
CA HIS A 326 -3.58 -4.26 11.25
C HIS A 326 -3.37 -4.42 9.76
N ALA A 327 -3.81 -5.53 9.16
CA ALA A 327 -3.69 -5.77 7.73
C ALA A 327 -4.66 -6.88 7.30
N GLY A 328 -4.91 -6.95 6.00
CA GLY A 328 -5.55 -8.07 5.35
C GLY A 328 -4.52 -8.83 4.53
N ASN A 329 -4.78 -10.11 4.29
CA ASN A 329 -4.02 -10.94 3.35
C ASN A 329 -4.41 -10.67 1.88
N GLU A 330 -5.09 -9.55 1.62
CA GLU A 330 -5.34 -9.09 0.26
C GLU A 330 -4.01 -8.82 -0.43
N LEU A 331 -3.59 -9.83 -1.18
CA LEU A 331 -2.46 -9.82 -2.08
C LEU A 331 -1.12 -9.60 -1.35
N ILE A 332 -0.82 -10.48 -0.38
CA ILE A 332 0.56 -11.00 -0.29
C ILE A 332 0.74 -11.95 -1.48
N ILE A 333 0.73 -11.41 -2.70
CA ILE A 333 1.33 -12.11 -3.83
C ILE A 333 2.81 -11.82 -3.67
N ASP A 334 3.46 -12.74 -2.97
CA ASP A 334 4.90 -12.72 -2.81
C ASP A 334 5.51 -12.82 -4.21
N GLU A 335 6.08 -11.72 -4.72
CA GLU A 335 6.90 -11.70 -5.94
C GLU A 335 8.13 -12.63 -5.81
N LYS A 336 8.36 -13.23 -4.63
CA LYS A 336 9.50 -14.13 -4.36
C LYS A 336 9.35 -15.57 -4.87
N ARG A 337 8.29 -15.93 -5.61
CA ARG A 337 8.22 -17.27 -6.25
C ARG A 337 8.82 -17.34 -7.66
N SER A 338 9.42 -16.27 -8.16
CA SER A 338 10.29 -16.31 -9.34
C SER A 338 11.77 -16.42 -8.92
N ALA A 339 12.17 -17.61 -8.48
CA ALA A 339 13.56 -18.08 -8.48
C ALA A 339 13.59 -19.61 -8.48
#